data_AF-A0A2N6BLQ5-F1
#
_entry.id   AF-A0A2N6BLQ5-F1
#
_cell.length_a   1.000
_cell.length_b   1.000
_cell.length_c   1.000
_cell.angle_alpha   90.00
_cell.angle_beta   90.00
_cell.angle_gamma   90.00
#
_symmetry.space_group_name_H-M   'P 1'
#
loop_
_entity.id
_entity.type
_entity.pdbx_description
1 polymer ?
#
loop_
_entity_poly.entity_id
_entity_poly.type
_entity_poly.pdbx_seq_one_letter_code
_entity_poly.pdbx_strand_id
1 'polypeptide(L)' 'MAVARVTEIVAASTESFDAAVRLGFDRAVKTLRNIKGFTVIDWKASVEDERISEYRV' A
#
# COMPACT_ATOMS: atom_id res chain seq x y z
N MET A 1 -5.02 -3.60 -29.26
CA MET A 1 -5.51 -2.82 -28.10
C MET A 1 -4.78 -3.31 -26.86
N ALA A 2 -4.10 -2.43 -26.11
CA ALA A 2 -3.47 -2.80 -24.85
C ALA A 2 -4.51 -2.69 -23.73
N VAL A 3 -4.77 -3.79 -23.03
CA VAL A 3 -5.68 -3.82 -21.88
C VAL A 3 -4.83 -3.63 -20.62
N ALA A 4 -5.12 -2.59 -19.84
CA ALA A 4 -4.50 -2.36 -18.55
C ALA A 4 -5.42 -2.86 -17.42
N ARG A 5 -4.81 -3.43 -16.38
CA ARG A 5 -5.49 -3.79 -15.14
C ARG A 5 -5.04 -2.83 -14.05
N VAL A 6 -6.00 -2.15 -13.44
CA VAL A 6 -5.78 -1.35 -12.23
C VAL A 6 -6.33 -2.15 -11.05
N THR A 7 -5.59 -2.19 -9.95
CA THR A 7 -6.02 -2.86 -8.72
C THR A 7 -5.55 -2.02 -7.56
N GLU A 8 -6.49 -1.59 -6.72
CA GLU A 8 -6.20 -0.90 -5.47
C GLU A 8 -5.87 -1.93 -4.39
N ILE A 9 -4.85 -1.61 -3.60
CA ILE A 9 -4.36 -2.44 -2.50
C ILE A 9 -4.16 -1.48 -1.33
N VAL A 10 -4.67 -1.87 -0.18
CA VAL A 10 -4.45 -1.16 1.08
C VAL A 10 -3.60 -2.05 1.98
N ALA A 11 -2.46 -1.53 2.41
CA ALA A 11 -1.55 -2.15 3.34
C ALA A 11 -1.41 -1.27 4.58
N ALA A 12 -1.12 -1.91 5.70
CA ALA A 12 -0.98 -1.25 6.99
C ALA A 12 0.35 -1.63 7.63
N SER A 13 1.01 -0.67 8.28
CA SER A 13 2.23 -0.91 9.05
C SER A 13 2.30 0.00 10.28
N THR A 14 2.78 -0.54 11.39
CA THR A 14 3.00 0.18 12.65
C THR A 14 4.29 0.98 12.65
N GLU A 15 5.23 0.69 11.74
CA GLU A 15 6.56 1.31 11.73
C GLU A 15 6.56 2.64 10.98
N SER A 16 6.13 2.62 9.71
CA SER A 16 6.19 3.79 8.84
C SER A 16 5.35 3.62 7.58
N PHE A 17 5.17 4.73 6.86
CA PHE A 17 4.57 4.75 5.53
C PHE A 17 5.36 3.94 4.50
N ASP A 18 6.69 4.08 4.46
CA ASP A 18 7.53 3.32 3.51
C ASP A 18 7.42 1.82 3.75
N ALA A 19 7.35 1.41 5.04
CA ALA A 19 7.13 0.02 5.41
C ALA A 19 5.75 -0.48 4.93
N ALA A 20 4.68 0.31 5.08
CA ALA A 20 3.35 -0.04 4.59
C ALA A 20 3.32 -0.20 3.06
N VAL A 21 3.93 0.73 2.32
CA VAL A 21 4.02 0.68 0.84
C VAL A 21 4.78 -0.56 0.38
N ARG A 22 5.94 -0.84 0.98
CA ARG A 22 6.74 -2.03 0.64
C ARG A 22 5.98 -3.32 0.92
N LEU A 23 5.31 -3.40 2.07
CA LEU A 23 4.50 -4.57 2.44
C LEU A 23 3.36 -4.80 1.43
N GLY A 24 2.67 -3.73 1.04
CA GLY A 24 1.62 -3.77 0.03
C GLY A 24 2.15 -4.22 -1.34
N PHE A 25 3.30 -3.68 -1.75
CA PHE A 25 3.97 -4.06 -2.99
C PHE A 25 4.41 -5.53 -2.99
N ASP A 26 5.05 -6.00 -1.92
CA ASP A 26 5.49 -7.40 -1.80
C ASP A 26 4.30 -8.37 -1.84
N ARG A 27 3.16 -7.99 -1.24
CA ARG A 27 1.93 -8.77 -1.31
C ARG A 27 1.35 -8.79 -2.72
N ALA A 28 1.42 -7.66 -3.43
CA ALA A 28 0.96 -7.50 -4.81
C ALA A 28 1.79 -8.33 -5.78
N VAL A 29 3.13 -8.30 -5.68
CA VAL A 29 4.06 -9.05 -6.55
C VAL A 29 3.82 -10.56 -6.47
N LYS A 30 3.40 -11.07 -5.31
CA LYS A 30 3.08 -12.51 -5.14
C LYS A 30 1.92 -12.99 -6.01
N THR A 31 1.00 -12.11 -6.42
CA THR A 31 -0.23 -12.49 -7.14
C THR A 31 -0.37 -11.82 -8.49
N LEU A 32 0.08 -10.58 -8.63
CA LEU A 32 -0.01 -9.78 -9.84
C LEU A 32 1.29 -9.90 -10.64
N ARG A 33 1.16 -10.18 -11.94
CA ARG A 33 2.28 -10.26 -12.89
C ARG A 33 2.36 -8.98 -13.71
N ASN A 34 3.55 -8.64 -14.18
CA ASN A 34 3.82 -7.50 -15.06
C ASN A 34 3.44 -6.13 -14.47
N ILE A 35 3.68 -5.92 -13.17
CA ILE A 35 3.52 -4.61 -12.52
C ILE A 35 4.54 -3.64 -13.15
N LYS A 36 4.06 -2.54 -13.76
CA LYS A 36 4.93 -1.52 -14.38
C LYS A 36 5.09 -0.24 -13.56
N GLY A 37 4.23 -0.04 -12.57
CA GLY A 37 4.22 1.13 -11.72
C GLY A 37 3.06 1.04 -10.73
N PHE A 38 3.15 1.85 -9.68
CA PHE A 38 2.08 2.05 -8.71
C PHE A 38 2.00 3.54 -8.40
N THR A 39 0.84 3.96 -7.88
CA THR A 39 0.60 5.34 -7.48
C THR A 39 -0.08 5.30 -6.12
N VAL A 40 0.38 6.14 -5.21
CA VAL A 40 -0.27 6.32 -3.90
C VAL A 40 -1.45 7.27 -4.11
N ILE A 41 -2.65 6.80 -3.83
CA ILE A 41 -3.88 7.58 -3.98
C ILE A 41 -4.29 8.17 -2.63
N ASP A 42 -4.32 7.33 -1.59
CA ASP A 42 -4.73 7.70 -0.24
C ASP A 42 -3.61 7.37 0.76
N TRP A 43 -3.41 8.25 1.73
CA TRP A 43 -2.57 7.97 2.89
C TRP A 43 -3.36 8.29 4.15
N LYS A 44 -3.57 7.27 4.99
CA LYS A 44 -4.31 7.37 6.24
C LYS A 44 -3.39 6.96 7.40
N ALA A 45 -3.61 7.56 8.56
CA ALA A 45 -2.96 7.18 9.80
C ALA A 45 -4.04 6.91 10.85
N SER A 46 -3.94 5.77 11.52
CA SER A 46 -4.72 5.45 12.70
C SER A 46 -4.01 6.05 13.92
N VAL A 47 -4.77 6.71 14.78
CA VAL A 47 -4.27 7.34 16.01
C VAL A 47 -4.97 6.66 17.18
N GLU A 48 -4.19 6.11 18.10
CA GLU A 48 -4.66 5.56 19.38
C GLU A 48 -3.87 6.23 20.51
N ASP A 49 -4.55 6.61 21.59
CA ASP A 49 -3.95 7.24 22.77
C ASP A 49 -3.04 8.44 22.43
N GLU A 50 -3.52 9.31 21.53
CA GLU A 50 -2.81 10.52 21.03
C GLU A 50 -1.48 10.23 20.32
N ARG A 51 -1.21 8.96 19.97
CA ARG A 51 -0.02 8.52 19.24
C ARG A 51 -0.44 7.83 17.95
N ILE A 52 0.36 8.00 16.91
CA ILE A 52 0.11 7.30 15.65
C ILE A 52 0.39 5.82 15.88
N SER A 53 -0.64 4.98 15.77
CA SER A 53 -0.55 3.54 16.00
C SER A 53 -0.27 2.78 14.71
N GLU A 54 -0.84 3.21 13.59
CA GLU A 54 -0.74 2.49 12.32
C GLU A 54 -0.81 3.43 11.12
N TYR A 55 0.04 3.21 10.13
CA TYR A 55 0.01 3.89 8.84
C TYR A 55 -0.64 2.97 7.81
N ARG A 56 -1.68 3.47 7.13
CA ARG A 56 -2.38 2.76 6.04
C ARG A 56 -2.18 3.48 4.71
N VAL A 57 -1.85 2.69 3.69
CA VAL A 57 -1.49 3.14 2.34
C VAL A 57 -2.06 2.21 1.31
#